data_AF-A0A350J870-F1
#
_entry.id   AF-A0A350J870-F1
#
_cell.length_a   1.000
_cell.length_b   1.000
_cell.length_c   1.000
_cell.angle_alpha   90.00
_cell.angle_beta   90.00
_cell.angle_gamma   90.00
#
_symmetry.space_group_name_H-M   'P 1'
#
loop_
_entity.id
_entity.type
_entity.pdbx_description
1 polymer ?
#
loop_
_entity_poly.entity_id
_entity_poly.type
_entity_poly.pdbx_seq_one_letter_code
_entity_poly.pdbx_strand_id
1 'polypeptide(L)'
;ASVSAYRTLIDAYYNGTYNKDTIKKVNDALTVNFNRGGGFTDQYLSGKKNENAFTGEYVGKFGLRIGFISSTDAKKGNITVKTPEAVPVPSKGDFISIRQKNEEICSFPVGKIHEAPGSVTLKGLHPDMITKLPMKASVYLMNHEFKDIAPDKRKTPVNISLDIKDDLIKADIKVVSGMNSGSFYEEEFDLDTSFEGRALEEDRIISQMKKTGETPFLVNDVYLIGDKNVKCPVSFINDIRRSLTEGLMGEIDYDNSHMASISSDLPEDINDLRKETGNITTMYYFPYVRGIKGDLRRDADIYAFSLYDLLDKKSFNRITDFVKDTGCRAVVVLPDACHDKISKHANNVLQSFKDEIGDLFEAVMDSDVNSSDSTSADLGVKRFAGFSANIMNSEALRKTSDCY
;
A
#
# COMPACT_ATOMS: atom_id res chain seq x y z
N ALA A 1 -0.37 -0.04 10.74
CA ALA A 1 0.99 0.29 10.29
C ALA A 1 0.99 1.08 8.97
N SER A 2 0.41 0.60 7.86
CA SER A 2 0.42 1.37 6.59
C SER A 2 -0.32 2.71 6.67
N VAL A 3 -1.54 2.73 7.24
CA VAL A 3 -2.31 3.97 7.42
C VAL A 3 -1.57 4.97 8.33
N SER A 4 -0.96 4.50 9.42
CA SER A 4 -0.21 5.41 10.31
C SER A 4 1.09 5.88 9.68
N ALA A 5 1.77 5.06 8.87
CA ALA A 5 2.93 5.48 8.08
C ALA A 5 2.58 6.63 7.11
N TYR A 6 1.51 6.48 6.33
CA TYR A 6 1.03 7.55 5.46
C TYR A 6 0.69 8.81 6.26
N ARG A 7 -0.05 8.65 7.36
CA ARG A 7 -0.46 9.77 8.21
C ARG A 7 0.73 10.52 8.81
N THR A 8 1.70 9.79 9.36
CA THR A 8 2.93 10.37 9.93
C THR A 8 3.69 11.19 8.90
N LEU A 9 3.81 10.71 7.65
CA LEU A 9 4.50 11.46 6.59
C LEU A 9 3.71 12.70 6.14
N ILE A 10 2.38 12.58 6.01
CA ILE A 10 1.50 13.72 5.68
C ILE A 10 1.56 14.79 6.77
N ASP A 11 1.44 14.40 8.04
CA ASP A 11 1.49 15.35 9.15
C ASP A 11 2.88 15.97 9.28
N ALA A 12 3.97 15.20 9.09
CA ALA A 12 5.31 15.74 9.08
C ALA A 12 5.52 16.76 7.95
N TYR A 13 4.93 16.54 6.78
CA TYR A 13 4.96 17.47 5.66
C TYR A 13 4.25 18.78 6.01
N TYR A 14 3.01 18.72 6.48
CA TYR A 14 2.25 19.92 6.85
C TYR A 14 2.82 20.67 8.05
N ASN A 15 3.44 19.97 8.99
CA ASN A 15 4.04 20.56 10.20
C ASN A 15 5.47 21.05 9.98
N GLY A 16 6.04 20.89 8.77
CA GLY A 16 7.41 21.27 8.46
C GLY A 16 8.49 20.43 9.16
N THR A 17 8.13 19.27 9.71
CA THR A 17 9.05 18.33 10.39
C THR A 17 9.50 17.18 9.49
N TYR A 18 9.10 17.19 8.21
CA TYR A 18 9.47 16.19 7.22
C TYR A 18 11.00 16.17 6.99
N ASN A 19 11.65 15.10 7.44
CA ASN A 19 13.09 14.94 7.34
C ASN A 19 13.49 13.47 7.10
N LYS A 20 14.78 13.25 6.81
CA LYS A 20 15.33 11.92 6.52
C LYS A 20 15.16 10.93 7.67
N ASP A 21 15.24 11.37 8.91
CA ASP A 21 15.09 10.51 10.08
C ASP A 21 13.65 10.00 10.23
N THR A 22 12.67 10.86 9.98
CA THR A 22 11.24 10.50 9.99
C THR A 22 10.94 9.48 8.89
N ILE A 23 11.45 9.72 7.68
CA ILE A 23 11.31 8.77 6.56
C ILE A 23 11.94 7.42 6.92
N LYS A 24 13.16 7.43 7.50
CA LYS A 24 13.85 6.22 7.91
C LYS A 24 13.06 5.44 8.96
N LYS A 25 12.56 6.12 10.01
CA LYS A 25 11.73 5.49 11.05
C LYS A 25 10.47 4.83 10.46
N VAL A 26 9.76 5.55 9.59
CA VAL A 26 8.57 5.03 8.90
C VAL A 26 8.92 3.83 8.03
N ASN A 27 10.01 3.91 7.27
CA ASN A 27 10.46 2.82 6.42
C ASN A 27 10.90 1.59 7.23
N ASP A 28 11.63 1.78 8.31
CA ASP A 28 12.03 0.69 9.23
C ASP A 28 10.78 0.02 9.82
N ALA A 29 9.75 0.78 10.19
CA ALA A 29 8.50 0.26 10.71
C ALA A 29 7.66 -0.48 9.68
N LEU A 30 7.60 0.02 8.45
CA LEU A 30 6.99 -0.71 7.34
C LEU A 30 7.77 -1.99 7.09
N THR A 31 9.11 -1.93 7.06
CA THR A 31 9.98 -3.08 6.78
C THR A 31 9.77 -4.18 7.81
N VAL A 32 9.76 -3.84 9.10
CA VAL A 32 9.51 -4.82 10.16
C VAL A 32 8.13 -5.47 10.04
N ASN A 33 7.12 -4.79 9.51
CA ASN A 33 5.75 -5.31 9.49
C ASN A 33 5.35 -6.00 8.18
N PHE A 34 5.84 -5.50 7.05
CA PHE A 34 5.33 -5.87 5.72
C PHE A 34 6.39 -6.42 4.77
N ASN A 35 7.68 -6.38 5.11
CA ASN A 35 8.72 -6.85 4.23
C ASN A 35 8.59 -8.37 3.97
N ARG A 36 8.32 -8.72 2.71
CA ARG A 36 8.42 -10.08 2.17
C ARG A 36 9.70 -10.14 1.34
N GLY A 37 10.61 -11.04 1.69
CA GLY A 37 11.85 -11.30 0.93
C GLY A 37 12.89 -10.17 0.82
N GLY A 38 12.84 -9.13 1.65
CA GLY A 38 13.99 -8.25 1.92
C GLY A 38 13.80 -6.77 1.59
N GLY A 39 12.75 -6.38 0.88
CA GLY A 39 12.45 -4.97 0.63
C GLY A 39 11.01 -4.70 0.18
N PHE A 40 10.81 -3.53 -0.41
CA PHE A 40 9.58 -3.12 -1.09
C PHE A 40 9.88 -3.00 -2.59
N THR A 41 8.91 -3.40 -3.42
CA THR A 41 8.98 -3.15 -4.87
C THR A 41 8.40 -1.77 -5.18
N ASP A 42 9.02 -1.06 -6.11
CA ASP A 42 8.51 0.20 -6.66
C ASP A 42 7.63 0.00 -7.90
N GLN A 43 7.36 -1.26 -8.30
CA GLN A 43 6.68 -1.64 -9.53
C GLN A 43 5.38 -0.87 -9.77
N TYR A 44 4.57 -0.67 -8.73
CA TYR A 44 3.30 0.03 -8.88
C TYR A 44 3.47 1.52 -9.22
N LEU A 45 4.58 2.13 -8.80
CA LEU A 45 4.92 3.53 -9.05
C LEU A 45 5.71 3.71 -10.35
N SER A 46 6.69 2.84 -10.61
CA SER A 46 7.56 2.92 -11.79
C SER A 46 6.91 2.31 -13.04
N GLY A 47 5.93 1.42 -12.86
CA GLY A 47 5.35 0.61 -13.92
C GLY A 47 6.33 -0.42 -14.51
N LYS A 48 7.58 -0.47 -14.03
CA LYS A 48 8.62 -1.36 -14.54
C LYS A 48 8.45 -2.75 -13.93
N LYS A 49 8.39 -3.78 -14.76
CA LYS A 49 8.29 -5.18 -14.33
C LYS A 49 9.61 -5.91 -14.55
N ASN A 50 10.70 -5.33 -14.06
CA ASN A 50 12.04 -5.89 -14.15
C ASN A 50 12.34 -6.87 -13.01
N GLU A 51 13.58 -7.35 -12.92
CA GLU A 51 14.09 -8.25 -11.87
C GLU A 51 13.77 -7.81 -10.42
N ASN A 52 13.51 -6.52 -10.19
CA ASN A 52 13.16 -5.94 -8.89
C ASN A 52 11.63 -5.87 -8.64
N ALA A 53 10.81 -6.39 -9.55
CA ALA A 53 9.36 -6.54 -9.36
C ALA A 53 9.05 -7.50 -8.19
N PHE A 54 9.94 -8.46 -7.94
CA PHE A 54 9.85 -9.35 -6.78
C PHE A 54 10.98 -9.06 -5.80
N THR A 55 10.63 -9.06 -4.51
CA THR A 55 11.56 -8.83 -3.42
C THR A 55 12.15 -10.15 -2.95
N GLY A 56 13.33 -10.50 -3.47
CA GLY A 56 14.20 -11.59 -3.00
C GLY A 56 13.65 -13.02 -3.07
N GLU A 57 14.48 -13.99 -2.69
CA GLU A 57 14.16 -15.43 -2.78
C GLU A 57 13.49 -16.01 -1.51
N TYR A 58 13.42 -15.22 -0.42
CA TYR A 58 12.95 -15.72 0.87
C TYR A 58 11.42 -15.67 0.98
N VAL A 59 10.81 -16.86 1.08
CA VAL A 59 9.36 -17.02 1.22
C VAL A 59 8.93 -16.70 2.65
N GLY A 60 8.37 -15.51 2.86
CA GLY A 60 7.77 -15.11 4.13
C GLY A 60 8.25 -13.75 4.63
N LYS A 61 7.92 -13.45 5.90
CA LYS A 61 8.32 -12.20 6.55
C LYS A 61 9.84 -12.17 6.71
N PHE A 62 10.51 -11.16 6.17
CA PHE A 62 11.98 -11.10 6.21
C PHE A 62 12.50 -10.42 7.47
N GLY A 63 11.78 -9.42 7.98
CA GLY A 63 12.18 -8.61 9.14
C GLY A 63 13.26 -7.56 8.80
N LEU A 64 13.67 -6.80 9.81
CA LEU A 64 14.70 -5.77 9.70
C LEU A 64 16.03 -6.29 10.26
N ARG A 65 17.11 -6.21 9.48
CA ARG A 65 18.44 -6.60 9.96
C ARG A 65 18.93 -5.59 11.00
N ILE A 66 19.14 -6.03 12.24
CA ILE A 66 19.63 -5.19 13.33
C ILE A 66 21.14 -5.37 13.58
N GLY A 67 21.76 -6.43 13.07
CA GLY A 67 23.19 -6.64 13.26
C GLY A 67 23.67 -8.05 13.03
N PHE A 68 24.74 -8.42 13.73
CA PHE A 68 25.30 -9.77 13.71
C PHE A 68 25.77 -10.20 15.10
N ILE A 69 25.82 -11.52 15.33
CA ILE A 69 26.30 -12.09 16.59
C ILE A 69 27.79 -11.78 16.77
N SER A 70 28.13 -11.09 17.86
CA SER A 70 29.51 -10.80 18.26
C SER A 70 30.02 -11.77 19.33
N SER A 71 29.16 -12.20 20.25
CA SER A 71 29.49 -13.18 21.29
C SER A 71 28.26 -13.88 21.84
N THR A 72 28.45 -15.04 22.44
CA THR A 72 27.40 -15.84 23.08
C THR A 72 27.89 -16.41 24.42
N ASP A 73 27.03 -16.42 25.43
CA ASP A 73 27.25 -17.11 26.71
C ASP A 73 26.04 -17.99 27.00
N ALA A 74 26.13 -19.27 26.63
CA ALA A 74 25.05 -20.23 26.79
C ALA A 74 24.67 -20.46 28.26
N LYS A 75 25.64 -20.42 29.19
CA LYS A 75 25.38 -20.63 30.62
C LYS A 75 24.48 -19.52 31.19
N LYS A 76 24.67 -18.28 30.72
CA LYS A 76 23.87 -17.12 31.13
C LYS A 76 22.68 -16.83 30.21
N GLY A 77 22.52 -17.59 29.13
CA GLY A 77 21.50 -17.40 28.12
C GLY A 77 21.66 -16.11 27.30
N ASN A 78 22.89 -15.61 27.16
CA ASN A 78 23.16 -14.32 26.53
C ASN A 78 23.58 -14.49 25.06
N ILE A 79 23.00 -13.67 24.19
CA ILE A 79 23.44 -13.48 22.80
C ILE A 79 23.74 -12.00 22.63
N THR A 80 24.99 -11.64 22.35
CA THR A 80 25.39 -10.26 22.09
C THR A 80 25.39 -10.00 20.60
N VAL A 81 24.66 -8.98 20.19
CA VAL A 81 24.52 -8.55 18.81
C VAL A 81 25.26 -7.23 18.67
N LYS A 82 26.21 -7.16 17.73
CA LYS A 82 26.81 -5.88 17.34
C LYS A 82 25.87 -5.19 16.36
N THR A 83 25.44 -3.99 16.72
CA THR A 83 24.44 -3.22 15.99
C THR A 83 25.10 -2.02 15.31
N PRO A 84 24.74 -1.69 14.05
CA PRO A 84 25.10 -0.40 13.46
C PRO A 84 24.49 0.76 14.25
N GLU A 85 25.04 1.97 14.10
CA GLU A 85 24.37 3.17 14.60
C GLU A 85 23.02 3.35 13.88
N ALA A 86 21.98 3.73 14.62
CA ALA A 86 20.62 4.02 14.15
C ALA A 86 19.74 2.83 13.72
N VAL A 87 19.92 1.62 14.28
CA VAL A 87 18.92 0.53 14.16
C VAL A 87 17.99 0.49 15.37
N PRO A 88 16.72 0.06 15.21
CA PRO A 88 15.81 -0.13 16.34
C PRO A 88 16.35 -1.15 17.34
N VAL A 89 16.30 -0.81 18.62
CA VAL A 89 16.62 -1.72 19.71
C VAL A 89 15.40 -2.60 19.97
N PRO A 90 15.54 -3.94 19.98
CA PRO A 90 14.43 -4.83 20.29
C PRO A 90 13.80 -4.50 21.66
N SER A 91 12.55 -4.90 21.85
CA SER A 91 11.79 -4.82 23.09
C SER A 91 11.40 -6.20 23.60
N LYS A 92 11.06 -6.30 24.89
CA LYS A 92 10.56 -7.55 25.46
C LYS A 92 9.29 -7.98 24.73
N GLY A 93 9.24 -9.23 24.27
CA GLY A 93 8.14 -9.79 23.48
C GLY A 93 8.35 -9.70 21.96
N ASP A 94 9.32 -8.91 21.49
CA ASP A 94 9.71 -8.92 20.08
C ASP A 94 10.32 -10.27 19.72
N PHE A 95 10.21 -10.65 18.46
CA PHE A 95 10.67 -11.90 17.89
C PHE A 95 11.92 -11.63 17.06
N ILE A 96 12.94 -12.44 17.31
CA ILE A 96 14.23 -12.36 16.64
C ILE A 96 14.43 -13.62 15.82
N SER A 97 14.91 -13.45 14.58
CA SER A 97 15.36 -14.54 13.71
C SER A 97 16.87 -14.43 13.49
N ILE A 98 17.58 -15.53 13.72
CA ILE A 98 19.02 -15.63 13.46
C ILE A 98 19.22 -16.44 12.18
N ARG A 99 19.96 -15.87 11.23
CA ARG A 99 20.15 -16.44 9.90
C ARG A 99 21.61 -16.48 9.47
N GLN A 100 21.95 -17.49 8.67
CA GLN A 100 23.22 -17.60 7.99
C GLN A 100 22.96 -17.92 6.52
N LYS A 101 23.55 -17.16 5.59
CA LYS A 101 23.33 -17.32 4.14
C LYS A 101 21.83 -17.38 3.76
N ASN A 102 21.00 -16.53 4.39
CA ASN A 102 19.54 -16.47 4.23
C ASN A 102 18.75 -17.70 4.71
N GLU A 103 19.39 -18.70 5.30
CA GLU A 103 18.72 -19.81 5.98
C GLU A 103 18.52 -19.47 7.46
N GLU A 104 17.31 -19.73 7.97
CA GLU A 104 16.97 -19.54 9.37
C GLU A 104 17.53 -20.66 10.23
N ILE A 105 18.36 -20.29 11.21
CA ILE A 105 18.93 -21.23 12.18
C ILE A 105 17.97 -21.40 13.35
N CYS A 106 17.46 -20.29 13.87
CA CYS A 106 16.46 -20.29 14.92
C CYS A 106 15.71 -18.95 15.00
N SER A 107 14.53 -19.00 15.59
CA SER A 107 13.73 -17.84 15.95
C SER A 107 13.22 -17.96 17.38
N PHE A 108 13.14 -16.85 18.10
CA PHE A 108 12.69 -16.84 19.51
C PHE A 108 12.15 -15.47 19.94
N PRO A 109 11.23 -15.44 20.92
CA PRO A 109 10.81 -14.19 21.55
C PRO A 109 11.88 -13.68 22.53
N VAL A 110 12.07 -12.37 22.57
CA VAL A 110 13.01 -11.70 23.46
C VAL A 110 12.39 -11.57 24.85
N GLY A 111 13.05 -12.17 25.83
CA GLY A 111 12.65 -12.12 27.24
C GLY A 111 13.26 -10.95 28.00
N LYS A 112 14.57 -10.71 27.85
CA LYS A 112 15.31 -9.62 28.52
C LYS A 112 16.37 -9.02 27.60
N ILE A 113 16.68 -7.75 27.83
CA ILE A 113 17.53 -6.93 26.97
C ILE A 113 18.46 -6.11 27.83
N HIS A 114 19.72 -6.04 27.43
CA HIS A 114 20.70 -5.11 27.98
C HIS A 114 21.35 -4.36 26.81
N GLU A 115 21.20 -3.03 26.81
CA GLU A 115 21.76 -2.16 25.78
C GLU A 115 23.14 -1.64 26.22
N ALA A 116 24.08 -1.62 25.29
CA ALA A 116 25.37 -0.99 25.42
C ALA A 116 25.72 -0.22 24.13
N PRO A 117 26.60 0.79 24.17
CA PRO A 117 27.00 1.51 22.97
C PRO A 117 27.50 0.54 21.86
N GLY A 118 26.81 0.53 20.71
CA GLY A 118 27.13 -0.32 19.56
C GLY A 118 26.84 -1.83 19.73
N SER A 119 26.16 -2.25 20.80
CA SER A 119 25.76 -3.65 20.97
C SER A 119 24.54 -3.85 21.87
N VAL A 120 23.78 -4.91 21.60
CA VAL A 120 22.61 -5.29 22.39
C VAL A 120 22.76 -6.75 22.82
N THR A 121 22.60 -7.03 24.11
CA THR A 121 22.52 -8.39 24.62
C THR A 121 21.07 -8.82 24.76
N LEU A 122 20.72 -9.92 24.10
CA LEU A 122 19.40 -10.53 24.07
C LEU A 122 19.39 -11.81 24.92
N LYS A 123 18.27 -12.04 25.62
CA LYS A 123 17.97 -13.31 26.31
C LYS A 123 16.59 -13.80 25.91
N GLY A 124 16.42 -15.11 25.81
CA GLY A 124 15.13 -15.74 25.46
C GLY A 124 15.28 -17.09 24.74
N LEU A 125 16.47 -17.37 24.21
CA LEU A 125 16.79 -18.64 23.58
C LEU A 125 17.31 -19.67 24.61
N HIS A 126 16.98 -20.94 24.40
CA HIS A 126 17.46 -22.04 25.24
C HIS A 126 19.00 -22.21 25.14
N PRO A 127 19.73 -22.46 26.25
CA PRO A 127 21.18 -22.63 26.26
C PRO A 127 21.75 -23.58 25.20
N ASP A 128 21.10 -24.73 24.98
CA ASP A 128 21.55 -25.74 24.01
C ASP A 128 21.47 -25.28 22.55
N MET A 129 20.63 -24.30 22.25
CA MET A 129 20.56 -23.69 20.93
C MET A 129 21.60 -22.60 20.78
N ILE A 130 21.92 -21.89 21.88
CA ILE A 130 22.97 -20.84 21.89
C ILE A 130 24.34 -21.44 21.56
N THR A 131 24.66 -22.63 22.06
CA THR A 131 25.95 -23.32 21.77
C THR A 131 26.14 -23.66 20.30
N LYS A 132 25.05 -23.76 19.53
CA LYS A 132 25.06 -24.08 18.10
C LYS A 132 25.07 -22.84 17.20
N LEU A 133 25.01 -21.63 17.78
CA LEU A 133 24.94 -20.40 17.00
C LEU A 133 26.30 -20.07 16.37
N PRO A 134 26.36 -19.87 15.05
CA PRO A 134 27.57 -19.43 14.39
C PRO A 134 27.87 -17.96 14.72
N MET A 135 29.14 -17.67 14.99
CA MET A 135 29.61 -16.28 15.10
C MET A 135 29.38 -15.54 13.78
N LYS A 136 29.10 -14.23 13.85
CA LYS A 136 28.76 -13.38 12.69
C LYS A 136 27.47 -13.77 11.95
N ALA A 137 26.64 -14.67 12.50
CA ALA A 137 25.29 -14.87 11.98
C ALA A 137 24.50 -13.56 12.03
N SER A 138 23.67 -13.32 11.02
CA SER A 138 22.87 -12.09 10.93
C SER A 138 21.62 -12.19 11.79
N VAL A 139 21.27 -11.09 12.45
CA VAL A 139 20.15 -11.02 13.38
C VAL A 139 19.08 -10.10 12.80
N TYR A 140 17.85 -10.59 12.74
CA TYR A 140 16.70 -9.91 12.17
C TYR A 140 15.60 -9.73 13.21
N LEU A 141 15.04 -8.52 13.27
CA LEU A 141 13.89 -8.15 14.07
C LEU A 141 12.62 -8.38 13.27
N MET A 142 11.77 -9.28 13.76
CA MET A 142 10.62 -9.80 13.03
C MET A 142 9.32 -9.08 13.37
N ASN A 143 9.24 -8.40 14.51
CA ASN A 143 8.16 -7.50 14.90
C ASN A 143 8.73 -6.48 15.90
N HIS A 144 8.13 -5.30 15.91
CA HIS A 144 8.49 -4.24 16.83
C HIS A 144 7.37 -3.20 16.86
N GLU A 145 7.03 -2.72 18.05
CA GLU A 145 6.07 -1.64 18.22
C GLU A 145 6.81 -0.30 18.28
N PHE A 146 6.65 0.50 17.22
CA PHE A 146 7.27 1.82 17.13
C PHE A 146 6.38 2.85 17.82
N LYS A 147 6.69 3.16 19.08
CA LYS A 147 5.91 4.08 19.93
C LYS A 147 5.78 5.50 19.36
N ASP A 148 6.76 5.94 18.56
CA ASP A 148 6.79 7.29 17.96
C ASP A 148 5.97 7.42 16.66
N ILE A 149 5.43 6.33 16.11
CA ILE A 149 4.73 6.31 14.80
C ILE A 149 3.21 6.23 14.99
N ALA A 150 2.73 6.24 16.24
CA ALA A 150 1.34 6.53 16.52
C ALA A 150 1.20 8.06 16.53
N PRO A 151 0.69 8.70 15.46
CA PRO A 151 0.46 10.13 15.50
C PRO A 151 -0.55 10.42 16.61
N ASP A 152 -0.27 11.46 17.39
CA ASP A 152 -1.32 12.18 18.08
C ASP A 152 -2.34 12.56 17.00
N LYS A 153 -3.53 11.94 17.03
CA LYS A 153 -4.46 12.00 15.90
C LYS A 153 -4.76 13.47 15.63
N ARG A 154 -4.32 14.01 14.48
CA ARG A 154 -4.63 15.39 14.11
C ARG A 154 -6.15 15.54 14.09
N LYS A 155 -6.65 16.33 15.03
CA LYS A 155 -8.07 16.59 15.18
C LYS A 155 -8.52 17.69 14.23
N THR A 156 -9.71 17.53 13.68
CA THR A 156 -10.35 18.50 12.80
C THR A 156 -10.87 19.66 13.63
N PRO A 157 -10.46 20.91 13.35
CA PRO A 157 -10.93 22.06 14.09
C PRO A 157 -12.41 22.33 13.78
N VAL A 158 -13.20 22.46 14.84
CA VAL A 158 -14.64 22.75 14.80
C VAL A 158 -14.98 23.95 15.68
N ASN A 159 -16.03 24.65 15.32
CA ASN A 159 -16.66 25.65 16.17
C ASN A 159 -18.03 25.13 16.60
N ILE A 160 -18.41 25.43 17.83
CA ILE A 160 -19.72 25.11 18.39
C ILE A 160 -20.45 26.40 18.72
N SER A 161 -21.74 26.46 18.45
CA SER A 161 -22.61 27.54 18.87
C SER A 161 -23.82 26.97 19.63
N LEU A 162 -24.23 27.67 20.70
CA LEU A 162 -25.38 27.36 21.52
C LEU A 162 -26.27 28.61 21.58
N ASP A 163 -27.46 28.55 20.98
CA ASP A 163 -28.50 29.57 21.07
C ASP A 163 -29.56 29.13 22.09
N ILE A 164 -29.57 29.81 23.23
CA ILE A 164 -30.42 29.49 24.38
C ILE A 164 -31.61 30.45 24.40
N LYS A 165 -32.80 29.91 24.21
CA LYS A 165 -34.07 30.67 24.24
C LYS A 165 -35.09 29.94 25.09
N ASP A 166 -35.52 30.60 26.15
CA ASP A 166 -36.54 30.10 27.09
C ASP A 166 -36.19 28.67 27.58
N ASP A 167 -36.91 27.69 27.05
CA ASP A 167 -36.88 26.29 27.47
C ASP A 167 -36.13 25.40 26.46
N LEU A 168 -35.48 26.00 25.45
CA LEU A 168 -34.86 25.31 24.33
C LEU A 168 -33.41 25.75 24.11
N ILE A 169 -32.52 24.79 23.87
CA ILE A 169 -31.17 25.04 23.37
C ILE A 169 -31.07 24.53 21.94
N LYS A 170 -30.81 25.44 21.01
CA LYS A 170 -30.36 25.06 19.67
C LYS A 170 -28.85 25.01 19.67
N ALA A 171 -28.30 23.89 19.27
CA ALA A 171 -26.86 23.70 19.28
C ALA A 171 -26.38 23.28 17.90
N ASP A 172 -25.32 23.93 17.43
CA ASP A 172 -24.73 23.64 16.13
C ASP A 172 -23.21 23.46 16.22
N ILE A 173 -22.68 22.64 15.31
CA ILE A 173 -21.26 22.34 15.19
C ILE A 173 -20.84 22.42 13.73
N LYS A 174 -19.71 23.09 13.47
CA LYS A 174 -19.21 23.32 12.11
C LYS A 174 -17.73 23.08 11.98
N VAL A 175 -17.32 22.42 10.90
CA VAL A 175 -15.91 22.26 10.53
C VAL A 175 -15.36 23.56 9.95
N VAL A 176 -14.27 24.05 10.56
CA VAL A 176 -13.68 25.37 10.23
C VAL A 176 -12.65 25.28 9.11
N SER A 177 -11.93 24.16 9.00
CA SER A 177 -10.89 24.00 7.99
C SER A 177 -10.61 22.54 7.67
N GLY A 178 -10.00 22.30 6.50
CA GLY A 178 -9.68 20.97 6.00
C GLY A 178 -10.59 20.55 4.85
N MET A 179 -10.53 19.27 4.49
CA MET A 179 -11.26 18.70 3.35
C MET A 179 -12.78 18.78 3.52
N ASN A 180 -13.26 18.64 4.76
CA ASN A 180 -14.69 18.72 5.10
C ASN A 180 -15.07 20.12 5.60
N SER A 181 -14.33 21.16 5.19
CA SER A 181 -14.62 22.53 5.61
C SER A 181 -16.03 22.93 5.16
N GLY A 182 -16.85 23.38 6.10
CA GLY A 182 -18.23 23.73 5.84
C GLY A 182 -19.25 22.67 6.27
N SER A 183 -18.84 21.42 6.51
CA SER A 183 -19.74 20.40 7.08
C SER A 183 -20.30 20.89 8.42
N PHE A 184 -21.60 20.66 8.61
CA PHE A 184 -22.42 21.29 9.63
C PHE A 184 -23.45 20.29 10.16
N TYR A 185 -23.72 20.35 11.46
CA TYR A 185 -24.80 19.61 12.10
C TYR A 185 -25.46 20.48 13.17
N GLU A 186 -26.78 20.40 13.28
CA GLU A 186 -27.60 21.15 14.24
C GLU A 186 -28.61 20.22 14.89
N GLU A 187 -28.82 20.40 16.19
CA GLU A 187 -29.83 19.67 16.96
C GLU A 187 -30.43 20.57 18.06
N GLU A 188 -31.70 20.32 18.38
CA GLU A 188 -32.43 21.05 19.41
C GLU A 188 -32.61 20.18 20.67
N PHE A 189 -32.47 20.79 21.85
CA PHE A 189 -32.56 20.11 23.14
C PHE A 189 -33.50 20.86 24.07
N ASP A 190 -34.44 20.13 24.66
CA ASP A 190 -35.35 20.67 25.67
C ASP A 190 -34.65 20.81 27.03
N LEU A 191 -34.75 21.99 27.64
CA LEU A 191 -34.30 22.23 29.00
C LEU A 191 -35.35 21.74 30.00
N ASP A 192 -34.89 20.95 30.98
CA ASP A 192 -35.72 20.58 32.12
C ASP A 192 -35.93 21.78 33.05
N THR A 193 -37.07 22.44 32.88
CA THR A 193 -37.49 23.60 33.69
C THR A 193 -37.73 23.26 35.17
N SER A 194 -37.80 21.96 35.51
CA SER A 194 -37.95 21.51 36.90
C SER A 194 -36.63 21.38 37.67
N PHE A 195 -35.49 21.67 37.02
CA PHE A 195 -34.17 21.58 37.66
C PHE A 195 -33.96 22.67 38.73
N GLU A 196 -33.94 22.26 40.00
CA GLU A 196 -33.76 23.16 41.15
C GLU A 196 -32.29 23.52 41.46
N GLY A 197 -31.34 23.10 40.62
CA GLY A 197 -29.92 23.38 40.81
C GLY A 197 -29.50 24.82 40.49
N ARG A 198 -28.26 25.15 40.82
CA ARG A 198 -27.66 26.44 40.42
C ARG A 198 -27.45 26.47 38.92
N ALA A 199 -27.58 27.66 38.34
CA ALA A 199 -27.19 27.89 36.95
C ALA A 199 -25.70 27.63 36.75
N LEU A 200 -25.34 27.15 35.57
CA LEU A 200 -23.96 26.93 35.19
C LEU A 200 -23.33 28.26 34.75
N GLU A 201 -22.15 28.56 35.28
CA GLU A 201 -21.33 29.67 34.80
C GLU A 201 -20.90 29.43 33.33
N GLU A 202 -20.81 30.52 32.55
CA GLU A 202 -20.43 30.45 31.12
C GLU A 202 -19.12 29.70 30.88
N ASP A 203 -18.09 29.99 31.68
CA ASP A 203 -16.78 29.32 31.62
C ASP A 203 -16.89 27.81 31.84
N ARG A 204 -17.86 27.39 32.68
CA ARG A 204 -18.11 25.97 32.94
C ARG A 204 -18.73 25.29 31.73
N ILE A 205 -19.64 25.95 31.01
CA ILE A 205 -20.23 25.43 29.78
C ILE A 205 -19.14 25.29 28.71
N ILE A 206 -18.39 26.37 28.45
CA ILE A 206 -17.31 26.40 27.45
C ILE A 206 -16.27 25.31 27.72
N SER A 207 -15.82 25.16 28.97
CA SER A 207 -14.82 24.16 29.34
C SER A 207 -15.30 22.71 29.19
N GLN A 208 -16.60 22.44 29.27
CA GLN A 208 -17.14 21.10 29.04
C GLN A 208 -17.34 20.84 27.55
N MET A 209 -17.79 21.82 26.78
CA MET A 209 -17.95 21.71 25.32
C MET A 209 -16.59 21.47 24.63
N LYS A 210 -15.49 22.02 25.15
CA LYS A 210 -14.13 21.77 24.64
C LYS A 210 -13.57 20.37 24.90
N LYS A 211 -14.20 19.55 25.76
CA LYS A 211 -13.69 18.20 26.09
C LYS A 211 -14.14 17.16 25.08
N THR A 212 -13.47 17.14 23.94
CA THR A 212 -13.79 16.21 22.83
C THR A 212 -13.20 14.81 22.98
N GLY A 213 -12.37 14.54 24.02
CA GLY A 213 -11.90 13.19 24.35
C GLY A 213 -11.22 12.47 23.17
N GLU A 214 -11.71 11.28 22.83
CA GLU A 214 -11.21 10.44 21.72
C GLU A 214 -11.83 10.76 20.35
N THR A 215 -12.78 11.71 20.28
CA THR A 215 -13.40 12.09 19.00
C THR A 215 -12.38 12.75 18.07
N PRO A 216 -12.59 12.71 16.73
CA PRO A 216 -11.66 13.29 15.77
C PRO A 216 -11.67 14.82 15.73
N PHE A 217 -12.38 15.51 16.64
CA PHE A 217 -12.58 16.96 16.59
C PHE A 217 -11.82 17.72 17.69
N LEU A 218 -11.36 18.91 17.37
CA LEU A 218 -10.80 19.90 18.29
C LEU A 218 -11.71 21.12 18.28
N VAL A 219 -12.33 21.45 19.40
CA VAL A 219 -13.19 22.64 19.49
C VAL A 219 -12.31 23.87 19.67
N ASN A 220 -12.26 24.72 18.64
CA ASN A 220 -11.54 25.99 18.68
C ASN A 220 -12.32 27.00 19.52
N ASP A 221 -13.53 27.32 19.07
CA ASP A 221 -14.38 28.33 19.68
C ASP A 221 -15.76 27.76 20.05
N VAL A 222 -16.31 28.27 21.15
CA VAL A 222 -17.67 27.99 21.63
C VAL A 222 -18.38 29.33 21.77
N TYR A 223 -19.46 29.51 21.03
CA TYR A 223 -20.26 30.74 21.07
C TYR A 223 -21.54 30.48 21.88
N LEU A 224 -21.81 31.34 22.86
CA LEU A 224 -23.05 31.32 23.64
C LEU A 224 -23.90 32.52 23.24
N ILE A 225 -25.09 32.26 22.73
CA ILE A 225 -26.05 33.25 22.22
C ILE A 225 -27.32 33.13 23.06
N GLY A 226 -27.94 34.26 23.42
CA GLY A 226 -29.19 34.27 24.21
C GLY A 226 -28.97 34.38 25.73
N ASP A 227 -29.87 33.77 26.51
CA ASP A 227 -29.82 33.84 27.98
C ASP A 227 -28.69 32.94 28.52
N LYS A 228 -27.70 33.58 29.13
CA LYS A 228 -26.49 32.93 29.66
C LYS A 228 -26.72 32.22 31.00
N ASN A 229 -27.88 32.40 31.63
CA ASN A 229 -28.17 31.86 32.96
C ASN A 229 -28.83 30.47 32.90
N VAL A 230 -28.13 29.49 32.32
CA VAL A 230 -28.69 28.15 32.07
C VAL A 230 -28.72 27.29 33.33
N LYS A 231 -29.91 26.91 33.79
CA LYS A 231 -30.12 25.96 34.88
C LYS A 231 -30.21 24.53 34.33
N CYS A 232 -29.08 23.85 34.25
CA CYS A 232 -29.05 22.43 33.86
C CYS A 232 -27.90 21.68 34.55
N PRO A 233 -27.97 20.35 34.67
CA PRO A 233 -26.86 19.55 35.17
C PRO A 233 -25.72 19.50 34.14
N VAL A 234 -24.48 19.37 34.62
CA VAL A 234 -23.29 19.25 33.74
C VAL A 234 -23.35 18.03 32.82
N SER A 235 -24.08 16.97 33.20
CA SER A 235 -24.33 15.82 32.33
C SER A 235 -25.05 16.22 31.04
N PHE A 236 -26.02 17.14 31.12
CA PHE A 236 -26.78 17.59 29.97
C PHE A 236 -25.89 18.27 28.91
N ILE A 237 -24.99 19.17 29.33
CA ILE A 237 -24.00 19.79 28.43
C ILE A 237 -23.07 18.75 27.80
N ASN A 238 -22.71 17.70 28.54
CA ASN A 238 -21.89 16.62 27.99
C ASN A 238 -22.65 15.77 26.96
N ASP A 239 -23.96 15.62 27.13
CA ASP A 239 -24.81 14.86 26.23
C ASP A 239 -25.06 15.66 24.94
N ILE A 240 -25.33 16.96 25.02
CA ILE A 240 -25.36 17.88 23.86
C ILE A 240 -24.04 17.76 23.09
N ARG A 241 -22.90 17.90 23.77
CA ARG A 241 -21.58 17.78 23.11
C ARG A 241 -21.43 16.44 22.39
N ARG A 242 -21.87 15.33 23.00
CA ARG A 242 -21.75 14.00 22.40
C ARG A 242 -22.61 13.87 21.16
N SER A 243 -23.89 14.24 21.23
CA SER A 243 -24.79 14.09 20.07
C SER A 243 -24.36 14.99 18.92
N LEU A 244 -23.90 16.23 19.18
CA LEU A 244 -23.32 17.09 18.13
C LEU A 244 -22.11 16.44 17.46
N THR A 245 -21.17 15.89 18.24
CA THR A 245 -20.00 15.23 17.65
C THR A 245 -20.35 13.96 16.89
N GLU A 246 -21.33 13.20 17.34
CA GLU A 246 -21.79 11.99 16.66
C GLU A 246 -22.57 12.31 15.37
N GLY A 247 -23.46 13.31 15.41
CA GLY A 247 -24.20 13.81 14.26
C GLY A 247 -23.29 14.35 13.16
N LEU A 248 -22.30 15.18 13.53
CA LEU A 248 -21.33 15.70 12.56
C LEU A 248 -20.48 14.59 11.91
N MET A 249 -20.14 13.53 12.65
CA MET A 249 -19.46 12.37 12.05
C MET A 249 -20.35 11.69 11.02
N GLY A 250 -21.63 11.52 11.32
CA GLY A 250 -22.62 10.99 10.38
C GLY A 250 -22.71 11.79 9.07
N GLU A 251 -22.78 13.11 9.17
CA GLU A 251 -22.83 14.00 7.99
C GLU A 251 -21.55 13.91 7.15
N ILE A 252 -20.38 13.91 7.80
CA ILE A 252 -19.10 13.77 7.09
C ILE A 252 -18.99 12.42 6.38
N ASP A 253 -19.43 11.33 7.00
CA ASP A 253 -19.42 10.00 6.39
C ASP A 253 -20.42 9.90 5.23
N TYR A 254 -21.59 10.55 5.37
CA TYR A 254 -22.59 10.66 4.31
C TYR A 254 -22.03 11.43 3.10
N ASP A 255 -21.46 12.61 3.31
CA ASP A 255 -20.84 13.43 2.26
C ASP A 255 -19.74 12.65 1.55
N ASN A 256 -18.84 12.00 2.29
CA ASN A 256 -17.73 11.26 1.70
C ASN A 256 -18.20 10.03 0.92
N SER A 257 -19.22 9.31 1.39
CA SER A 257 -19.76 8.15 0.68
C SER A 257 -20.51 8.52 -0.61
N HIS A 258 -21.18 9.67 -0.63
CA HIS A 258 -21.94 10.13 -1.80
C HIS A 258 -21.09 10.93 -2.79
N MET A 259 -20.07 11.68 -2.33
CA MET A 259 -19.09 12.32 -3.22
C MET A 259 -18.03 11.34 -3.75
N ALA A 260 -17.85 10.17 -3.12
CA ALA A 260 -17.03 9.09 -3.68
C ALA A 260 -17.70 8.36 -4.85
N SER A 261 -18.96 8.69 -5.19
CA SER A 261 -19.56 8.30 -6.47
C SER A 261 -18.82 9.03 -7.58
N ILE A 262 -17.85 8.34 -8.17
CA ILE A 262 -17.39 8.46 -9.56
C ILE A 262 -17.84 9.79 -10.18
N SER A 263 -16.98 10.81 -10.17
CA SER A 263 -16.98 11.76 -11.27
C SER A 263 -16.85 10.89 -12.51
N SER A 264 -17.97 10.60 -13.16
CA SER A 264 -17.95 9.98 -14.46
C SER A 264 -17.46 11.08 -15.37
N ASP A 265 -16.14 11.26 -15.40
CA ASP A 265 -15.42 11.81 -16.56
C ASP A 265 -15.55 10.79 -17.71
N LEU A 266 -16.75 10.26 -17.95
CA LEU A 266 -17.15 9.75 -19.23
C LEU A 266 -17.20 10.99 -20.11
N PRO A 267 -16.36 11.10 -21.13
CA PRO A 267 -16.48 12.18 -22.09
C PRO A 267 -17.92 12.23 -22.58
N GLU A 268 -18.59 13.38 -22.41
CA GLU A 268 -20.02 13.53 -22.71
C GLU A 268 -20.36 13.24 -24.19
N ASP A 269 -19.38 13.08 -25.07
CA ASP A 269 -19.58 12.73 -26.47
C ASP A 269 -18.66 11.58 -26.94
N ILE A 270 -19.05 10.33 -26.64
CA ILE A 270 -18.51 9.15 -27.36
C ILE A 270 -19.01 9.12 -28.81
N ASN A 271 -20.10 9.83 -29.13
CA ASN A 271 -20.70 9.82 -30.47
C ASN A 271 -19.84 10.53 -31.54
N ASP A 272 -19.01 11.50 -31.15
CA ASP A 272 -18.16 12.28 -32.09
C ASP A 272 -16.78 11.66 -32.37
N LEU A 273 -16.43 10.53 -31.71
CA LEU A 273 -15.16 9.82 -31.93
C LEU A 273 -15.21 8.76 -33.03
N ARG A 274 -16.31 8.66 -33.79
CA ARG A 274 -16.35 7.82 -35.00
C ARG A 274 -15.63 8.50 -36.17
N LYS A 275 -14.36 8.86 -35.98
CA LYS A 275 -13.44 9.02 -37.12
C LYS A 275 -13.23 7.65 -37.75
N GLU A 276 -13.14 7.64 -39.08
CA GLU A 276 -12.95 6.47 -39.94
C GLU A 276 -12.21 5.35 -39.23
N THR A 277 -12.94 4.31 -38.84
CA THR A 277 -12.35 3.14 -38.20
C THR A 277 -11.37 2.55 -39.21
N GLY A 278 -10.08 2.54 -38.87
CA GLY A 278 -9.07 1.83 -39.63
C GLY A 278 -9.42 0.34 -39.79
N ASN A 279 -8.58 -0.40 -40.51
CA ASN A 279 -8.81 -1.84 -40.72
C ASN A 279 -8.96 -2.58 -39.38
N ILE A 280 -10.13 -3.17 -39.15
CA ILE A 280 -10.38 -4.03 -37.99
C ILE A 280 -9.53 -5.29 -38.17
N THR A 281 -8.60 -5.51 -37.25
CA THR A 281 -7.77 -6.72 -37.20
C THR A 281 -8.22 -7.57 -36.03
N THR A 282 -8.38 -8.87 -36.26
CA THR A 282 -8.79 -9.85 -35.25
C THR A 282 -7.58 -10.61 -34.72
N MET A 283 -7.51 -10.78 -33.40
CA MET A 283 -6.45 -11.53 -32.74
C MET A 283 -7.03 -12.57 -31.78
N TYR A 284 -6.59 -13.82 -31.89
CA TYR A 284 -6.91 -14.86 -30.92
C TYR A 284 -5.73 -15.16 -30.01
N TYR A 285 -5.99 -15.15 -28.70
CA TYR A 285 -5.01 -15.50 -27.70
C TYR A 285 -5.24 -16.92 -27.19
N PHE A 286 -4.21 -17.76 -27.33
CA PHE A 286 -4.17 -19.11 -26.80
C PHE A 286 -3.19 -19.15 -25.60
N PRO A 287 -3.68 -18.99 -24.36
CA PRO A 287 -2.83 -19.02 -23.16
C PRO A 287 -2.27 -20.41 -22.87
N TYR A 288 -2.87 -21.47 -23.41
CA TYR A 288 -2.49 -22.85 -23.16
C TYR A 288 -2.86 -23.78 -24.32
N VAL A 289 -2.01 -23.86 -25.34
CA VAL A 289 -2.22 -24.68 -26.55
C VAL A 289 -2.25 -26.17 -26.22
N ARG A 290 -1.45 -26.61 -25.24
CA ARG A 290 -1.36 -28.02 -24.86
C ARG A 290 -2.70 -28.60 -24.37
N GLY A 291 -3.58 -27.77 -23.80
CA GLY A 291 -4.90 -28.20 -23.32
C GLY A 291 -5.96 -28.34 -24.41
N ILE A 292 -5.71 -27.76 -25.59
CA ILE A 292 -6.70 -27.71 -26.68
C ILE A 292 -6.66 -29.01 -27.46
N LYS A 293 -7.76 -29.78 -27.38
CA LYS A 293 -7.99 -30.97 -28.20
C LYS A 293 -8.53 -30.54 -29.57
N GLY A 294 -7.96 -31.08 -30.65
CA GLY A 294 -8.39 -30.78 -32.03
C GLY A 294 -7.58 -29.66 -32.68
N ASP A 295 -8.10 -29.09 -33.76
CA ASP A 295 -7.44 -28.00 -34.49
C ASP A 295 -7.63 -26.65 -33.78
N LEU A 296 -6.69 -25.72 -34.01
CA LEU A 296 -6.84 -24.34 -33.55
C LEU A 296 -7.80 -23.60 -34.49
N ARG A 297 -8.54 -22.61 -33.96
CA ARG A 297 -9.40 -21.75 -34.80
C ARG A 297 -8.57 -21.00 -35.84
N ARG A 298 -9.13 -20.79 -37.04
CA ARG A 298 -8.43 -20.27 -38.23
C ARG A 298 -9.01 -18.96 -38.76
N ASP A 299 -9.91 -18.34 -38.02
CA ASP A 299 -10.69 -17.15 -38.42
C ASP A 299 -10.16 -15.82 -37.85
N ALA A 300 -8.90 -15.78 -37.40
CA ALA A 300 -8.22 -14.55 -36.96
C ALA A 300 -7.03 -14.17 -37.85
N ASP A 301 -6.73 -12.87 -37.90
CA ASP A 301 -5.58 -12.31 -38.64
C ASP A 301 -4.24 -12.51 -37.90
N ILE A 302 -4.31 -12.54 -36.57
CA ILE A 302 -3.16 -12.65 -35.66
C ILE A 302 -3.44 -13.72 -34.60
N TYR A 303 -2.43 -14.53 -34.27
CA TYR A 303 -2.50 -15.51 -33.19
C TYR A 303 -1.43 -15.26 -32.14
N ALA A 304 -1.87 -15.08 -30.90
CA ALA A 304 -1.00 -14.86 -29.75
C ALA A 304 -0.84 -16.15 -28.95
N PHE A 305 0.40 -16.54 -28.67
CA PHE A 305 0.75 -17.76 -27.94
C PHE A 305 1.56 -17.44 -26.68
N SER A 306 1.38 -18.22 -25.61
CA SER A 306 2.21 -18.08 -24.42
C SER A 306 3.65 -18.51 -24.68
N LEU A 307 4.64 -17.78 -24.14
CA LEU A 307 6.03 -18.24 -24.09
C LEU A 307 6.15 -19.66 -23.50
N TYR A 308 5.32 -20.02 -22.51
CA TYR A 308 5.38 -21.34 -21.87
C TYR A 308 5.01 -22.48 -22.80
N ASP A 309 4.12 -22.27 -23.77
CA ASP A 309 3.82 -23.29 -24.79
C ASP A 309 5.01 -23.46 -25.75
N LEU A 310 5.78 -22.39 -26.02
CA LEU A 310 6.98 -22.48 -26.85
C LEU A 310 8.16 -23.18 -26.16
N LEU A 311 8.18 -23.20 -24.83
CA LEU A 311 9.18 -23.97 -24.06
C LEU A 311 8.96 -25.49 -24.18
N ASP A 312 7.75 -25.93 -24.50
CA ASP A 312 7.43 -27.35 -24.72
C ASP A 312 7.59 -27.72 -26.20
N LYS A 313 8.49 -28.66 -26.51
CA LYS A 313 8.82 -29.04 -27.90
C LYS A 313 7.60 -29.49 -28.72
N LYS A 314 6.64 -30.18 -28.10
CA LYS A 314 5.44 -30.67 -28.82
C LYS A 314 4.52 -29.51 -29.19
N SER A 315 4.33 -28.58 -28.26
CA SER A 315 3.49 -27.41 -28.46
C SER A 315 4.16 -26.41 -29.42
N PHE A 316 5.48 -26.21 -29.30
CA PHE A 316 6.29 -25.45 -30.26
C PHE A 316 6.06 -25.92 -31.70
N ASN A 317 6.27 -27.20 -31.99
CA ASN A 317 6.09 -27.74 -33.35
C ASN A 317 4.65 -27.55 -33.85
N ARG A 318 3.65 -27.83 -32.99
CA ARG A 318 2.24 -27.64 -33.35
C ARG A 318 1.93 -26.19 -33.69
N ILE A 319 2.49 -25.23 -32.96
CA ILE A 319 2.30 -23.80 -33.21
C ILE A 319 3.00 -23.40 -34.50
N THR A 320 4.26 -23.80 -34.72
CA THR A 320 4.99 -23.47 -35.95
C THR A 320 4.31 -24.05 -37.19
N ASP A 321 3.84 -25.29 -37.11
CA ASP A 321 3.12 -25.94 -38.21
C ASP A 321 1.81 -25.21 -38.50
N PHE A 322 1.05 -24.86 -37.47
CA PHE A 322 -0.18 -24.08 -37.60
C PHE A 322 0.04 -22.71 -38.26
N VAL A 323 1.05 -21.96 -37.81
CA VAL A 323 1.36 -20.63 -38.34
C VAL A 323 1.81 -20.72 -39.80
N LYS A 324 2.65 -21.71 -40.14
CA LYS A 324 3.11 -21.93 -41.53
C LYS A 324 1.96 -22.38 -42.45
N ASP A 325 1.10 -23.27 -41.99
CA ASP A 325 -0.05 -23.80 -42.76
C ASP A 325 -1.10 -22.73 -43.05
N THR A 326 -1.35 -21.84 -42.08
CA THR A 326 -2.34 -20.76 -42.23
C THR A 326 -1.77 -19.49 -42.87
N GLY A 327 -0.44 -19.30 -42.84
CA GLY A 327 0.20 -18.05 -43.27
C GLY A 327 -0.16 -16.84 -42.39
N CYS A 328 -0.69 -17.08 -41.18
CA CYS A 328 -1.14 -16.04 -40.26
C CYS A 328 0.04 -15.37 -39.55
N ARG A 329 -0.20 -14.18 -39.00
CA ARG A 329 0.80 -13.48 -38.16
C ARG A 329 0.75 -14.03 -36.74
N ALA A 330 1.93 -14.25 -36.16
CA ALA A 330 2.09 -14.78 -34.82
C ALA A 330 2.66 -13.73 -33.86
N VAL A 331 2.14 -13.74 -32.64
CA VAL A 331 2.60 -12.93 -31.53
C VAL A 331 2.95 -13.85 -30.36
N VAL A 332 4.03 -13.55 -29.64
CA VAL A 332 4.38 -14.30 -28.43
C VAL A 332 4.14 -13.43 -27.21
N VAL A 333 3.32 -13.93 -26.29
CA VAL A 333 2.99 -13.27 -25.02
C VAL A 333 3.99 -13.70 -23.95
N LEU A 334 4.78 -12.74 -23.47
CA LEU A 334 5.66 -12.92 -22.33
C LEU A 334 4.85 -12.90 -21.04
N PRO A 335 5.25 -13.68 -20.02
CA PRO A 335 4.63 -13.60 -18.72
C PRO A 335 4.89 -12.22 -18.08
N ASP A 336 4.00 -11.84 -17.17
CA ASP A 336 4.03 -10.53 -16.50
C ASP A 336 5.33 -10.24 -15.75
N ALA A 337 6.03 -11.28 -15.32
CA ALA A 337 7.32 -11.13 -14.66
C ALA A 337 8.20 -12.35 -14.94
N CYS A 338 9.44 -12.08 -15.34
CA CYS A 338 10.48 -13.08 -15.60
C CYS A 338 11.67 -12.81 -14.68
N HIS A 339 12.17 -13.86 -14.01
CA HIS A 339 13.46 -13.83 -13.30
C HIS A 339 14.60 -14.26 -14.23
N ASP A 340 15.82 -13.77 -13.99
CA ASP A 340 17.02 -13.88 -14.84
C ASP A 340 17.31 -15.26 -15.44
N LYS A 341 17.05 -16.34 -14.69
CA LYS A 341 17.28 -17.72 -15.18
C LYS A 341 16.33 -18.11 -16.31
N ILE A 342 15.14 -17.54 -16.34
CA ILE A 342 14.12 -17.78 -17.38
C ILE A 342 14.41 -16.89 -18.60
N SER A 343 14.92 -15.68 -18.40
CA SER A 343 15.13 -14.69 -19.48
C SER A 343 16.08 -15.16 -20.58
N LYS A 344 17.20 -15.81 -20.24
CA LYS A 344 18.12 -16.36 -21.26
C LYS A 344 17.50 -17.50 -22.06
N HIS A 345 16.76 -18.38 -21.39
CA HIS A 345 16.12 -19.51 -22.05
C HIS A 345 14.96 -19.05 -22.93
N ALA A 346 14.19 -18.05 -22.46
CA ALA A 346 13.14 -17.39 -23.23
C ALA A 346 13.68 -16.78 -24.52
N ASN A 347 14.77 -16.03 -24.46
CA ASN A 347 15.38 -15.42 -25.66
C ASN A 347 15.81 -16.46 -26.69
N ASN A 348 16.41 -17.58 -26.27
CA ASN A 348 16.80 -18.65 -27.18
C ASN A 348 15.59 -19.31 -27.88
N VAL A 349 14.50 -19.50 -27.14
CA VAL A 349 13.26 -20.08 -27.68
C VAL A 349 12.59 -19.11 -28.66
N LEU A 350 12.57 -17.82 -28.35
CA LEU A 350 12.02 -16.80 -29.25
C LEU A 350 12.86 -16.65 -30.53
N GLN A 351 14.18 -16.74 -30.43
CA GLN A 351 15.06 -16.77 -31.61
C GLN A 351 14.78 -18.00 -32.45
N SER A 352 14.68 -19.19 -31.83
CA SER A 352 14.34 -20.43 -32.54
C SER A 352 12.97 -20.32 -33.23
N PHE A 353 12.00 -19.66 -32.58
CA PHE A 353 10.70 -19.40 -33.17
C PHE A 353 10.80 -18.45 -34.38
N LYS A 354 11.57 -17.36 -34.26
CA LYS A 354 11.84 -16.43 -35.38
C LYS A 354 12.51 -17.15 -36.56
N ASP A 355 13.48 -17.99 -36.30
CA ASP A 355 14.20 -18.74 -37.32
C ASP A 355 13.27 -19.72 -38.05
N GLU A 356 12.30 -20.30 -37.34
CA GLU A 356 11.33 -21.25 -37.90
C GLU A 356 10.22 -20.59 -38.74
N ILE A 357 9.61 -19.50 -38.26
CA ILE A 357 8.44 -18.89 -38.93
C ILE A 357 8.73 -17.55 -39.63
N GLY A 358 9.96 -17.03 -39.52
CA GLY A 358 10.44 -15.86 -40.25
C GLY A 358 9.58 -14.61 -40.01
N ASP A 359 9.17 -13.97 -41.10
CA ASP A 359 8.40 -12.72 -41.08
C ASP A 359 6.95 -12.88 -40.58
N LEU A 360 6.47 -14.11 -40.43
CA LEU A 360 5.19 -14.37 -39.77
C LEU A 360 5.26 -14.08 -38.27
N PHE A 361 6.45 -14.04 -37.67
CA PHE A 361 6.60 -13.56 -36.29
C PHE A 361 6.52 -12.04 -36.25
N GLU A 362 5.33 -11.51 -35.93
CA GLU A 362 5.04 -10.09 -36.01
C GLU A 362 5.49 -9.31 -34.78
N ALA A 363 5.20 -9.83 -33.58
CA ALA A 363 5.45 -9.07 -32.35
C ALA A 363 5.70 -9.94 -31.11
N VAL A 364 6.42 -9.38 -30.16
CA VAL A 364 6.39 -9.81 -28.76
C VAL A 364 5.41 -8.93 -28.00
N MET A 365 4.53 -9.55 -27.23
CA MET A 365 3.59 -8.86 -26.36
C MET A 365 4.04 -9.01 -24.90
N ASP A 366 4.25 -7.89 -24.22
CA ASP A 366 4.67 -7.88 -22.83
C ASP A 366 3.97 -6.78 -22.04
N SER A 367 4.19 -6.78 -20.73
CA SER A 367 3.54 -5.83 -19.82
C SER A 367 4.47 -4.75 -19.27
N ASP A 368 5.72 -4.70 -19.72
CA ASP A 368 6.72 -3.72 -19.28
C ASP A 368 6.93 -2.63 -20.33
N VAL A 369 5.86 -1.91 -20.69
CA VAL A 369 5.89 -0.84 -21.72
C VAL A 369 6.92 0.25 -21.43
N ASN A 370 7.43 0.32 -20.19
CA ASN A 370 8.39 1.31 -19.73
C ASN A 370 9.86 0.87 -19.84
N SER A 371 10.16 -0.41 -20.12
CA SER A 371 11.55 -0.88 -20.28
C SER A 371 12.15 -0.44 -21.62
N SER A 372 13.41 0.02 -21.59
CA SER A 372 14.23 0.24 -22.79
C SER A 372 14.80 -1.06 -23.34
N ASP A 373 14.98 -2.07 -22.48
CA ASP A 373 15.35 -3.41 -22.88
C ASP A 373 14.10 -4.12 -23.38
N SER A 374 14.07 -4.42 -24.68
CA SER A 374 12.96 -5.16 -25.25
C SER A 374 13.51 -6.30 -26.08
N THR A 375 13.17 -7.53 -25.68
CA THR A 375 13.42 -8.75 -26.45
C THR A 375 12.93 -8.62 -27.90
N SER A 376 11.89 -7.81 -28.14
CA SER A 376 11.42 -7.45 -29.48
C SER A 376 12.47 -6.76 -30.35
N ALA A 377 13.28 -5.86 -29.79
CA ALA A 377 14.31 -5.14 -30.54
C ALA A 377 15.44 -6.08 -30.99
N ASP A 378 15.88 -6.99 -30.10
CA ASP A 378 16.90 -8.00 -30.42
C ASP A 378 16.43 -8.95 -31.54
N LEU A 379 15.14 -9.26 -31.57
CA LEU A 379 14.51 -10.15 -32.56
C LEU A 379 14.09 -9.43 -33.86
N GLY A 380 14.16 -8.09 -33.89
CA GLY A 380 13.69 -7.28 -35.01
C GLY A 380 12.18 -7.39 -35.26
N VAL A 381 11.38 -7.62 -34.22
CA VAL A 381 9.91 -7.72 -34.29
C VAL A 381 9.25 -6.55 -33.58
N LYS A 382 7.95 -6.33 -33.82
CA LYS A 382 7.21 -5.28 -33.14
C LYS A 382 7.05 -5.60 -31.65
N ARG A 383 6.70 -4.58 -30.87
CA ARG A 383 6.36 -4.71 -29.46
C ARG A 383 4.91 -4.33 -29.25
N PHE A 384 4.11 -5.23 -28.69
CA PHE A 384 2.73 -4.98 -28.32
C PHE A 384 2.61 -4.85 -26.79
N ALA A 385 1.79 -3.92 -26.32
CA ALA A 385 1.43 -3.83 -24.91
C ALA A 385 0.35 -4.87 -24.60
N GLY A 386 0.62 -5.76 -23.64
CA GLY A 386 -0.35 -6.72 -23.12
C GLY A 386 -1.36 -6.06 -22.17
N PHE A 387 -2.42 -6.79 -21.84
CA PHE A 387 -3.48 -6.32 -20.94
C PHE A 387 -2.97 -5.89 -19.55
N SER A 388 -1.91 -6.51 -19.07
CA SER A 388 -1.31 -6.25 -17.75
C SER A 388 -0.25 -5.14 -17.77
N ALA A 389 -0.02 -4.51 -18.92
CA ALA A 389 0.69 -3.24 -18.98
C ALA A 389 -0.11 -2.23 -18.16
N ASN A 390 0.49 -1.64 -17.14
CA ASN A 390 -0.17 -0.67 -16.27
C ASN A 390 -0.40 0.67 -17.00
N ILE A 391 -1.13 0.65 -18.12
CA ILE A 391 -1.41 1.78 -19.02
C ILE A 391 -2.22 2.89 -18.35
N MET A 392 -2.77 2.62 -17.17
CA MET A 392 -3.55 3.56 -16.38
C MET A 392 -2.67 4.48 -15.50
N ASN A 393 -1.36 4.23 -15.40
CA ASN A 393 -0.46 5.18 -14.74
C ASN A 393 -0.01 6.29 -15.71
N SER A 394 0.24 7.48 -15.18
CA SER A 394 0.52 8.69 -15.97
C SER A 394 1.78 8.56 -16.85
N GLU A 395 2.78 7.78 -16.43
CA GLU A 395 4.00 7.56 -17.21
C GLU A 395 3.75 6.64 -18.40
N ALA A 396 3.03 5.53 -18.19
CA ALA A 396 2.66 4.58 -19.23
C ALA A 396 1.72 5.24 -20.24
N LEU A 397 0.72 6.00 -19.76
CA LEU A 397 -0.19 6.77 -20.62
C LEU A 397 0.59 7.72 -21.53
N ARG A 398 1.54 8.49 -20.98
CA ARG A 398 2.38 9.43 -21.75
C ARG A 398 3.19 8.71 -22.84
N LYS A 399 3.82 7.58 -22.52
CA LYS A 399 4.60 6.82 -23.52
C LYS A 399 3.72 6.18 -24.59
N THR A 400 2.53 5.70 -24.22
CA THR A 400 1.58 5.16 -25.19
C THR A 400 0.94 6.24 -26.06
N SER A 401 0.72 7.46 -25.54
CA SER A 401 0.18 8.58 -26.32
C SER A 401 1.18 9.16 -27.30
N ASP A 402 2.49 9.12 -26.99
CA ASP A 402 3.55 9.56 -27.91
C ASP A 402 3.75 8.61 -29.11
N CYS A 403 3.06 7.46 -29.12
CA CYS A 403 3.09 6.44 -30.18
C CYS A 403 1.89 6.51 -31.14
N TYR A 404 0.91 7.38 -30.88
CA TYR A 404 -0.22 7.71 -31.76
C TYR A 404 -0.07 9.14 -32.30
#